data_AF-A0A9E2JFH7-F1
#
_entry.id   AF-A0A9E2JFH7-F1
#
_cell.length_a   1.000
_cell.length_b   1.000
_cell.length_c   1.000
_cell.angle_alpha   90.00
_cell.angle_beta   90.00
_cell.angle_gamma   90.00
#
_symmetry.space_group_name_H-M   'P 1'
#
loop_
_entity.id
_entity.type
_entity.pdbx_description
1 polymer ?
#
loop_
_entity_poly.entity_id
_entity_poly.type
_entity_poly.pdbx_seq_one_letter_code
_entity_poly.pdbx_strand_id
1 'polypeptide(L)'
;MTIELMIEAEASGAGRFEHRVLFEQSPDHYPEYGRLLRAELDRVGGDLLFRAPSGRVYRLGRPKTGPDGLEVVILGDDPDGPGLPGEAVDRDVWAFLEWLIGRVGGEWTSADLEKTGAIYRVPGAPVRA
;
A
#
# COMPACT_ATOMS: atom_id res chain seq x y z
N MET A 1 -3.02 12.75 -2.19
CA MET A 1 -4.15 12.32 -1.32
C MET A 1 -3.56 11.30 -0.37
N THR A 2 -3.76 11.38 0.94
CA THR A 2 -3.07 10.48 1.89
C THR A 2 -3.93 9.28 2.28
N ILE A 3 -3.28 8.18 2.65
CA ILE A 3 -3.92 7.08 3.38
C ILE A 3 -4.22 7.50 4.84
N GLU A 4 -5.18 6.80 5.45
CA GLU A 4 -5.49 6.89 6.87
C GLU A 4 -5.18 5.54 7.54
N LEU A 5 -4.26 5.52 8.51
CA LEU A 5 -3.97 4.30 9.28
C LEU A 5 -5.13 3.96 10.20
N MET A 6 -5.47 2.68 10.30
CA MET A 6 -6.62 2.19 11.05
C MET A 6 -6.20 1.23 12.16
N ILE A 7 -6.98 1.18 13.24
CA ILE A 7 -6.92 0.06 14.19
C ILE A 7 -7.83 -1.09 13.74
N GLU A 8 -7.56 -2.30 14.22
CA GLU A 8 -8.32 -3.50 13.84
C GLU A 8 -9.83 -3.37 14.07
N ALA A 9 -10.24 -2.71 15.16
CA ALA A 9 -11.64 -2.46 15.46
C ALA A 9 -12.36 -1.60 14.39
N GLU A 10 -11.65 -0.63 13.79
CA GLU A 10 -12.20 0.25 12.75
C GLU A 10 -12.27 -0.45 11.38
N ALA A 11 -11.44 -1.46 11.17
CA ALA A 11 -11.47 -2.30 9.97
C ALA A 11 -12.48 -3.47 10.09
N SER A 12 -13.20 -3.58 11.21
CA SER A 12 -14.22 -4.60 11.39
C SER A 12 -15.29 -4.46 10.30
N GLY A 13 -15.43 -5.50 9.46
CA GLY A 13 -16.34 -5.49 8.32
C GLY A 13 -15.77 -4.92 7.02
N ALA A 14 -14.45 -4.70 6.92
CA ALA A 14 -13.78 -4.24 5.70
C ALA A 14 -13.89 -5.16 4.48
N GLY A 15 -14.28 -6.42 4.69
CA GLY A 15 -14.40 -7.44 3.66
C GLY A 15 -13.91 -8.79 4.16
N ARG A 16 -14.38 -9.87 3.54
CA ARG A 16 -14.00 -11.25 3.88
C ARG A 16 -12.94 -11.83 2.93
N PHE A 17 -12.79 -11.22 1.77
CA PHE A 17 -11.86 -11.64 0.73
C PHE A 17 -10.69 -10.67 0.65
N GLU A 18 -9.51 -11.22 0.36
CA GLU A 18 -8.27 -10.47 0.20
C GLU A 18 -7.78 -10.62 -1.23
N HIS A 19 -7.54 -9.50 -1.90
CA HIS A 19 -6.96 -9.49 -3.24
C HIS A 19 -5.62 -8.78 -3.20
N ARG A 20 -4.56 -9.48 -3.58
CA ARG A 20 -3.20 -8.91 -3.60
C ARG A 20 -3.07 -7.91 -4.73
N VAL A 21 -2.66 -6.69 -4.39
CA VAL A 21 -2.47 -5.58 -5.33
C VAL A 21 -1.01 -5.16 -5.47
N LEU A 22 -0.18 -5.49 -4.48
CA LEU A 22 1.27 -5.26 -4.51
C LEU A 22 2.01 -6.37 -3.75
N PHE A 23 3.16 -6.79 -4.26
CA PHE A 23 4.07 -7.71 -3.59
C PHE A 23 5.50 -7.25 -3.75
N GLU A 24 6.23 -7.20 -2.64
CA GLU A 24 7.66 -6.91 -2.59
C GLU A 24 8.38 -8.09 -1.93
N GLN A 25 9.21 -8.79 -2.71
CA GLN A 25 9.91 -9.99 -2.26
C GLN A 25 11.14 -9.66 -1.39
N SER A 26 11.75 -8.50 -1.61
CA SER A 26 13.00 -8.08 -0.98
C SER A 26 12.87 -6.66 -0.46
N PRO A 27 12.04 -6.42 0.59
CA PRO A 27 11.87 -5.08 1.16
C PRO A 27 13.15 -4.50 1.75
N ASP A 28 14.17 -5.35 1.97
CA ASP A 28 15.50 -4.97 2.42
C ASP A 28 16.49 -4.62 1.29
N HIS A 29 16.06 -4.69 0.02
CA HIS A 29 16.87 -4.20 -1.09
C HIS A 29 17.22 -2.71 -0.88
N TYR A 30 16.26 -1.96 -0.32
CA TYR A 30 16.46 -0.62 0.23
C TYR A 30 16.27 -0.68 1.76
N PRO A 31 17.36 -0.78 2.56
CA PRO A 31 17.29 -1.08 3.99
C PRO A 31 16.43 -0.11 4.81
N GLU A 32 16.33 1.16 4.39
CA GLU A 32 15.51 2.18 5.01
C GLU A 32 14.01 1.89 4.92
N TYR A 33 13.54 1.36 3.80
CA TYR A 33 12.15 0.95 3.60
C TYR A 33 11.83 -0.28 4.44
N GLY A 34 12.66 -1.32 4.35
CA GLY A 34 12.50 -2.53 5.16
C GLY A 34 12.49 -2.23 6.67
N ARG A 35 13.34 -1.32 7.13
CA ARG A 35 13.37 -0.85 8.53
C ARG A 35 12.07 -0.16 8.93
N LEU A 36 11.60 0.81 8.14
CA LEU A 36 10.36 1.53 8.45
C LEU A 36 9.18 0.56 8.49
N LEU A 37 9.02 -0.27 7.45
CA LEU A 37 7.88 -1.17 7.34
C LEU A 37 7.85 -2.17 8.49
N ARG A 38 8.99 -2.77 8.86
CA ARG A 38 9.05 -3.63 10.06
C ARG A 38 8.69 -2.89 11.33
N ALA A 39 9.21 -1.68 11.54
CA ALA A 39 8.89 -0.89 12.73
C ALA A 39 7.38 -0.59 12.82
N GLU A 40 6.72 -0.28 11.70
CA GLU A 40 5.29 -0.05 11.65
C GLU A 40 4.48 -1.33 11.91
N LEU A 41 4.89 -2.47 11.34
CA LEU A 41 4.25 -3.78 11.56
C LEU A 41 4.42 -4.26 13.00
N ASP A 42 5.62 -4.11 13.58
CA ASP A 42 5.91 -4.43 14.98
C ASP A 42 5.08 -3.56 15.93
N ARG A 43 4.91 -2.27 15.60
CA ARG A 43 4.11 -1.32 16.39
C ARG A 43 2.64 -1.73 16.47
N VAL A 44 2.08 -2.29 15.41
CA VAL A 44 0.67 -2.75 15.36
C VAL A 44 0.50 -4.24 15.68
N GLY A 45 1.60 -4.96 15.92
CA GLY A 45 1.58 -6.37 16.30
C GLY A 45 1.34 -7.35 15.15
N GLY A 46 1.61 -6.95 13.91
CA GLY A 46 1.46 -7.83 12.75
C GLY A 46 1.10 -7.07 11.48
N ASP A 47 -0.20 -6.94 11.23
CA ASP A 47 -0.74 -6.36 9.99
C ASP A 47 -1.07 -4.87 10.17
N LEU A 48 -0.60 -4.04 9.24
CA LEU A 48 -0.93 -2.62 9.17
C LEU A 48 -2.15 -2.41 8.27
N LEU A 49 -3.22 -1.88 8.86
CA LEU A 49 -4.46 -1.57 8.15
C LEU A 49 -4.51 -0.09 7.80
N PHE A 50 -5.00 0.22 6.60
CA PHE A 50 -5.20 1.60 6.18
C PHE A 50 -6.40 1.76 5.23
N ARG A 51 -7.07 2.90 5.33
CA ARG A 51 -8.08 3.35 4.37
C ARG A 51 -7.40 4.18 3.29
N ALA A 52 -7.63 3.80 2.03
CA ALA A 52 -7.11 4.52 0.87
C ALA A 52 -8.10 5.58 0.36
N PRO A 53 -7.70 6.49 -0.55
CA PRO A 53 -8.57 7.54 -1.09
C PRO A 53 -9.90 7.07 -1.70
N SER A 54 -9.97 5.85 -2.24
CA SER A 54 -11.25 5.27 -2.69
C SER A 54 -12.25 4.97 -1.57
N GLY A 55 -11.80 5.01 -0.31
CA GLY A 55 -12.54 4.59 0.87
C GLY A 55 -12.41 3.09 1.18
N ARG A 56 -11.76 2.30 0.32
CA ARG A 56 -11.46 0.89 0.57
C ARG A 56 -10.38 0.73 1.63
N VAL A 57 -10.45 -0.41 2.32
CA VAL A 57 -9.49 -0.79 3.35
C VAL A 57 -8.50 -1.77 2.78
N TYR A 58 -7.23 -1.55 3.11
CA TYR A 58 -6.11 -2.34 2.69
C TYR A 58 -5.35 -2.86 3.90
N ARG A 59 -4.66 -3.97 3.71
CA ARG A 59 -3.75 -4.58 4.67
C ARG A 59 -2.36 -4.66 4.06
N LEU A 60 -1.38 -4.10 4.76
CA LEU A 60 0.04 -4.37 4.55
C LEU A 60 0.49 -5.41 5.57
N GLY A 61 1.15 -6.46 5.11
CA GLY A 61 1.72 -7.46 6.02
C GLY A 61 2.50 -8.54 5.29
N ARG A 62 2.76 -9.64 6.00
CA ARG A 62 3.39 -10.82 5.39
C ARG A 62 2.36 -11.61 4.56
N PRO A 63 2.79 -12.23 3.45
CA PRO A 63 1.97 -13.20 2.73
C PRO A 63 1.47 -14.32 3.64
N LYS A 64 0.18 -14.60 3.58
CA LYS A 64 -0.39 -15.79 4.26
C LYS A 64 0.09 -17.10 3.63
N THR A 65 0.36 -17.08 2.33
CA THR A 65 0.86 -18.22 1.55
C THR A 65 1.82 -17.74 0.45
N GLY A 66 2.77 -18.59 0.09
CA GLY A 66 3.72 -18.33 -0.98
C GLY A 66 5.09 -17.87 -0.46
N PRO A 67 5.89 -17.17 -1.28
CA PRO A 67 7.24 -16.75 -0.91
C PRO A 67 7.23 -15.69 0.20
N ASP A 68 8.33 -15.65 0.97
CA ASP A 68 8.57 -14.60 1.94
C ASP A 68 8.66 -13.22 1.26
N GLY A 69 8.11 -12.20 1.92
CA GLY A 69 8.08 -10.83 1.44
C GLY A 69 7.05 -9.99 2.21
N LEU A 70 6.67 -8.86 1.62
CA LEU A 70 5.55 -8.02 2.05
C LEU A 70 4.51 -7.94 0.94
N GLU A 71 3.24 -7.93 1.31
CA GLU A 71 2.14 -7.72 0.39
C GLU A 71 1.23 -6.59 0.87
N VAL A 72 0.64 -5.89 -0.10
CA VAL A 72 -0.53 -5.05 0.11
C VAL A 72 -1.72 -5.78 -0.51
N VAL A 73 -2.74 -6.03 0.29
CA VAL A 73 -4.00 -6.63 -0.16
C VAL A 73 -5.14 -5.64 0.08
N ILE A 74 -6.08 -5.58 -0.86
CA ILE A 74 -7.37 -4.91 -0.65
C ILE A 74 -8.35 -5.87 0.01
N LEU A 75 -9.09 -5.38 0.99
CA LEU A 75 -10.16 -6.12 1.67
C LEU A 75 -11.49 -5.82 0.97
N GLY A 76 -12.21 -6.88 0.58
CA GLY A 76 -13.46 -6.77 -0.17
C GLY A 76 -14.48 -7.87 0.13
N ASP A 77 -15.69 -7.68 -0.39
CA ASP A 77 -16.80 -8.62 -0.24
C ASP A 77 -16.98 -9.54 -1.45
N ASP A 78 -16.25 -9.28 -2.53
CA ASP A 78 -16.32 -10.03 -3.78
C ASP A 78 -15.19 -11.07 -3.84
N PRO A 79 -15.49 -12.37 -4.00
CA PRO A 79 -14.47 -13.41 -4.14
C PRO A 79 -13.70 -13.32 -5.46
N ASP A 80 -14.26 -12.69 -6.49
CA ASP A 80 -13.73 -12.73 -7.86
C ASP A 80 -12.82 -11.53 -8.18
N GLY A 81 -12.77 -10.52 -7.31
CA GLY A 81 -11.85 -9.40 -7.50
C GLY A 81 -11.98 -8.26 -6.50
N PRO A 82 -11.20 -7.18 -6.70
CA PRO A 82 -11.09 -6.08 -5.74
C PRO A 82 -12.36 -5.21 -5.63
N GLY A 83 -13.40 -5.47 -6.44
CA GLY A 83 -14.63 -4.66 -6.45
C GLY A 83 -14.37 -3.19 -6.79
N LEU A 84 -13.28 -2.90 -7.50
CA LEU A 84 -12.85 -1.59 -8.00
C LEU A 84 -12.26 -1.73 -9.41
N PRO A 85 -12.39 -0.71 -10.26
CA PRO A 85 -11.65 -0.66 -11.52
C PRO A 85 -10.14 -0.55 -11.24
N GLY A 86 -9.30 -1.11 -12.12
CA GLY A 86 -7.84 -1.13 -11.96
C GLY A 86 -7.24 0.25 -11.68
N GLU A 87 -7.68 1.28 -12.40
CA GLU A 87 -7.21 2.66 -12.18
C GLU A 87 -7.55 3.24 -10.79
N ALA A 88 -8.58 2.72 -10.11
CA ALA A 88 -8.86 3.10 -8.73
C ALA A 88 -7.91 2.40 -7.75
N VAL A 89 -7.59 1.12 -8.02
CA VAL A 89 -6.59 0.38 -7.25
C VAL A 89 -5.21 1.03 -7.40
N ASP A 90 -4.83 1.41 -8.61
CA ASP A 90 -3.56 2.11 -8.88
C ASP A 90 -3.46 3.42 -8.10
N ARG A 91 -4.53 4.22 -8.06
CA ARG A 91 -4.59 5.47 -7.27
C ARG A 91 -4.44 5.25 -5.77
N ASP A 92 -5.02 4.17 -5.25
CA ASP A 92 -4.92 3.83 -3.83
C ASP A 92 -3.52 3.34 -3.47
N VAL A 93 -2.94 2.46 -4.30
CA VAL A 93 -1.56 2.01 -4.15
C VAL A 93 -0.59 3.18 -4.28
N TRP A 94 -0.86 4.13 -5.18
CA TRP A 94 -0.07 5.34 -5.32
C TRP A 94 -0.06 6.17 -4.03
N ALA A 95 -1.22 6.39 -3.40
CA ALA A 95 -1.31 7.09 -2.13
C ALA A 95 -0.55 6.38 -1.00
N PHE A 96 -0.52 5.04 -1.00
CA PHE A 96 0.31 4.27 -0.08
C PHE A 96 1.81 4.49 -0.33
N LEU A 97 2.25 4.51 -1.59
CA LEU A 97 3.65 4.78 -1.94
C LEU A 97 4.07 6.21 -1.57
N GLU A 98 3.19 7.21 -1.76
CA GLU A 98 3.42 8.59 -1.31
C GLU A 98 3.60 8.66 0.20
N TRP A 99 2.75 7.97 0.97
CA TRP A 99 2.88 7.87 2.42
C TRP A 99 4.20 7.20 2.82
N LEU A 100 4.56 6.09 2.16
CA LEU A 100 5.76 5.34 2.44
C LEU A 100 7.02 6.20 2.23
N ILE A 101 7.15 6.80 1.05
CA ILE A 101 8.32 7.63 0.70
C ILE A 101 8.38 8.88 1.58
N GLY A 102 7.24 9.51 1.87
CA GLY A 102 7.18 10.67 2.77
C GLY A 102 7.61 10.35 4.21
N ARG A 103 7.54 9.08 4.64
CA ARG A 103 7.92 8.62 5.98
C ARG A 103 9.34 8.08 6.05
N VAL A 104 9.80 7.38 5.02
CA VAL A 104 11.16 6.82 4.96
C VAL A 104 12.18 7.96 4.95
N GLY A 105 12.01 8.91 4.02
CA GLY A 105 13.01 9.94 3.75
C GLY A 105 14.34 9.35 3.25
N GLY A 106 15.16 10.15 2.55
CA GLY A 106 16.44 9.67 2.02
C GLY A 106 16.68 10.12 0.59
N GLU A 107 17.34 9.27 -0.19
CA GLU A 107 17.69 9.57 -1.59
C GLU A 107 16.47 9.63 -2.50
N TRP A 108 15.50 8.74 -2.28
CA TRP A 108 14.22 8.75 -3.00
C TRP A 108 13.26 9.73 -2.33
N THR A 109 12.90 10.78 -3.05
CA THR A 109 11.96 11.81 -2.58
C THR A 109 10.58 11.61 -3.19
N SER A 110 9.55 12.26 -2.63
CA SER A 110 8.22 12.29 -3.25
C SER A 110 8.27 12.87 -4.67
N ALA A 111 9.17 13.82 -4.95
CA ALA A 111 9.35 14.36 -6.30
C ALA A 111 9.90 13.31 -7.29
N ASP A 112 10.77 12.40 -6.83
CA ASP A 112 11.27 11.30 -7.66
C ASP A 112 10.17 10.28 -7.96
N LEU A 113 9.31 10.00 -6.98
CA LEU A 113 8.12 9.19 -7.18
C LEU A 113 7.19 9.84 -8.21
N GLU A 114 6.81 11.10 -8.03
CA GLU A 114 5.96 11.85 -8.96
C GLU A 114 6.52 11.84 -10.39
N LYS A 115 7.81 12.12 -10.54
CA LYS A 115 8.49 12.09 -11.85
C LYS A 115 8.44 10.71 -12.48
N THR A 116 8.68 9.66 -11.69
CA THR A 116 8.62 8.26 -12.15
C THR A 116 7.19 7.91 -12.60
N GLY A 117 6.18 8.22 -11.77
CA GLY A 117 4.79 7.98 -12.10
C GLY A 117 4.33 8.70 -13.36
N ALA A 118 4.77 9.94 -13.57
CA ALA A 118 4.48 10.69 -14.78
C ALA A 118 5.12 10.07 -16.03
N ILE A 119 6.35 9.54 -15.94
CA ILE A 119 7.01 8.83 -17.05
C ILE A 119 6.21 7.58 -17.45
N TYR A 120 5.76 6.81 -16.47
CA TYR A 120 5.03 5.57 -16.69
C TYR A 120 3.51 5.75 -16.83
N ARG A 121 3.01 7.00 -16.72
CA ARG A 121 1.58 7.34 -16.79
C ARG A 121 0.74 6.53 -15.79
N VAL A 122 1.26 6.36 -14.57
CA VAL A 122 0.58 5.61 -13.51
C VAL A 122 -0.66 6.39 -13.06
N PRO A 123 -1.87 5.79 -13.05
CA PRO A 123 -3.04 6.43 -12.49
C PRO A 123 -2.80 6.84 -11.03
N GLY A 124 -3.01 8.11 -10.72
CA GLY A 124 -2.75 8.68 -9.38
C GLY A 124 -1.48 9.50 -9.27
N ALA A 125 -0.50 9.27 -10.14
CA ALA A 125 0.63 10.19 -10.27
C ALA A 125 0.15 11.56 -10.78
N PRO A 126 0.71 12.68 -10.29
CA PRO A 126 0.40 13.98 -10.85
C PRO A 126 0.75 13.99 -12.34
N VAL A 127 -0.20 14.42 -13.16
CA VAL A 127 0.10 14.77 -14.55
C VAL A 127 1.11 15.90 -14.49
N ARG A 128 2.27 15.74 -15.16
CA ARG A 128 3.28 16.80 -15.27
C ARG A 128 2.60 18.17 -15.39
N ALA A 129 2.91 19.07 -14.46
CA ALA A 129 2.60 20.49 -14.61
C ALA A 129 3.29 21.06 -15.85
#